data_AF-A0A7J8MUJ1-F1
#
_entry.id   AF-A0A7J8MUJ1-F1
#
_cell.length_a   1.000
_cell.length_b   1.000
_cell.length_c   1.000
_cell.angle_alpha   90.00
_cell.angle_beta   90.00
_cell.angle_gamma   90.00
#
_symmetry.space_group_name_H-M   'P 1'
#
loop_
_entity.id
_entity.type
_entity.pdbx_description
1 polymer ?
#
loop_
_entity_poly.entity_id
_entity_poly.type
_entity_poly.pdbx_seq_one_letter_code
_entity_poly.pdbx_strand_id
1 'polypeptide(L)'
;MAFGLWFTLFELLLKLFLILAFVKKGSAGITSTFTRTKWQSFDIPLDHKVLAIPNGYNAPQQVHITQGDYDGKAVMISWVTADKPGSSRVQYGTSEKKYDFKADGTVANYTFYNYKSGYIHHCLVDGLEYETKYYYKIGEGHSYREFWFQTPPKIDPDSPFTFGIIGDLGQTYNSLSTLEHYMQSGGQTVLFLGDLSYADRYQYNDVGIRWDSWGRFIERSAAYQPWIWSAGNHEIEYMPDV
;
A
#
# COMPACT_ATOMS: atom_id res chain seq x y z
N MET A 1 25.36 0.89 -71.08
CA MET A 1 24.19 1.56 -70.44
C MET A 1 23.35 0.61 -69.58
N ALA A 2 23.08 -0.64 -70.01
CA ALA A 2 22.22 -1.58 -69.28
C ALA A 2 22.76 -2.06 -67.90
N PHE A 3 24.07 -2.21 -67.74
CA PHE A 3 24.66 -2.75 -66.50
C PHE A 3 24.54 -1.79 -65.30
N GLY A 4 24.68 -0.48 -65.53
CA GLY A 4 24.51 0.54 -64.48
C GLY A 4 23.07 0.69 -63.99
N LEU A 5 22.09 0.47 -64.87
CA LEU A 5 20.66 0.47 -64.53
C LEU A 5 20.27 -0.72 -63.65
N TRP A 6 20.90 -1.88 -63.85
CA TRP A 6 20.68 -3.06 -63.02
C TRP A 6 21.28 -2.92 -61.62
N PHE A 7 22.46 -2.30 -61.51
CA PHE A 7 23.10 -2.05 -60.23
C PHE A 7 22.31 -1.05 -59.37
N THR A 8 21.81 0.04 -59.96
CA THR A 8 20.99 1.03 -59.25
C THR A 8 19.64 0.46 -58.81
N LEU A 9 19.03 -0.39 -59.65
CA LEU A 9 17.78 -1.09 -59.30
C LEU A 9 17.99 -2.06 -58.13
N PHE A 10 19.10 -2.79 -58.12
CA PHE A 10 19.46 -3.69 -57.02
C PHE A 10 19.68 -2.95 -55.69
N GLU A 11 20.40 -1.82 -55.70
CA GLU A 11 20.55 -0.99 -54.50
C GLU A 11 19.22 -0.46 -53.96
N LEU A 12 18.32 -0.03 -54.85
CA LEU A 12 16.98 0.44 -54.47
C LEU A 12 16.16 -0.67 -53.82
N LEU A 13 16.17 -1.87 -54.40
CA LEU A 13 15.47 -3.03 -53.86
C LEU A 13 16.05 -3.47 -52.51
N LEU A 14 17.39 -3.43 -52.35
CA LEU A 14 18.04 -3.77 -51.09
C LEU A 14 17.70 -2.76 -49.97
N LYS A 15 17.71 -1.46 -50.28
CA LYS A 15 17.32 -0.40 -49.33
C LYS A 15 15.84 -0.55 -48.92
N LEU A 16 14.95 -0.81 -49.88
CA LEU A 16 13.54 -1.05 -49.60
C LEU A 16 13.31 -2.30 -48.75
N PHE A 17 14.02 -3.39 -49.05
CA PHE A 17 13.96 -4.63 -48.27
C PHE A 17 14.43 -4.41 -46.82
N LEU A 18 15.54 -3.69 -46.63
CA LEU A 18 16.03 -3.34 -45.30
C LEU A 18 15.00 -2.50 -44.53
N ILE A 19 14.42 -1.46 -45.14
CA ILE A 19 13.38 -0.64 -44.51
C ILE A 19 12.19 -1.51 -44.09
N LEU A 20 11.67 -2.34 -44.99
CA LEU A 20 10.53 -3.22 -44.70
C LEU A 20 10.84 -4.27 -43.63
N ALA A 21 12.09 -4.75 -43.55
CA ALA A 21 12.54 -5.68 -42.52
C ALA A 21 12.57 -5.05 -41.11
N PHE A 22 12.78 -3.73 -41.00
CA PHE A 22 12.72 -2.99 -39.74
C PHE A 22 11.30 -2.52 -39.38
N VAL A 23 10.42 -2.27 -40.36
CA VAL A 23 9.03 -1.81 -40.11
C VAL A 23 8.20 -2.86 -39.35
N LYS A 24 8.47 -4.16 -39.54
CA LYS A 24 7.73 -5.25 -38.85
C LYS A 24 8.13 -5.50 -37.39
N LYS A 25 9.16 -4.80 -36.86
CA LYS A 25 9.64 -5.00 -35.48
C LYS A 25 9.31 -3.85 -34.53
N GLY A 26 8.54 -2.86 -34.96
CA GLY A 26 8.04 -1.80 -34.09
C GLY A 26 6.72 -2.20 -33.44
N SER A 27 6.71 -2.46 -32.14
CA SER A 27 5.48 -2.37 -31.36
C SER A 27 5.25 -0.89 -31.07
N ALA A 28 4.39 -0.24 -31.86
CA ALA A 28 3.85 1.06 -31.48
C ALA A 28 2.97 0.81 -30.25
N GLY A 29 3.36 1.31 -29.08
CA GLY A 29 2.63 1.10 -27.84
C GLY A 29 1.14 1.47 -28.00
N ILE A 30 0.25 0.66 -27.44
CA ILE A 30 -1.18 0.94 -27.42
C ILE A 30 -1.45 1.90 -26.26
N THR A 31 -1.80 3.15 -26.56
CA THR A 31 -2.29 4.08 -25.55
C THR A 31 -3.78 3.82 -25.32
N SER A 32 -4.19 3.69 -24.06
CA SER A 32 -5.60 3.55 -23.69
C SER A 32 -6.42 4.77 -24.12
N THR A 33 -7.69 4.57 -24.45
CA THR A 33 -8.66 5.67 -24.62
C THR A 33 -9.06 6.30 -23.29
N PHE A 34 -8.69 5.69 -22.16
CA PHE A 34 -8.93 6.24 -20.83
C PHE A 34 -8.06 7.47 -20.59
N THR A 35 -8.71 8.62 -20.44
CA THR A 35 -8.08 9.89 -20.05
C THR A 35 -8.66 10.34 -18.71
N ARG A 36 -7.81 10.56 -17.71
CA ARG A 36 -8.24 11.26 -16.48
C ARG A 36 -8.56 12.72 -16.79
N THR A 37 -9.38 13.35 -15.94
CA THR A 37 -9.68 14.78 -16.07
C THR A 37 -8.40 15.60 -16.04
N LYS A 38 -8.36 16.68 -16.83
CA LYS A 38 -7.19 17.58 -16.92
C LYS A 38 -6.82 18.24 -15.58
N TRP A 39 -7.80 18.38 -14.70
CA TRP A 39 -7.63 19.06 -13.42
C TRP A 39 -7.11 18.12 -12.34
N GLN A 40 -6.28 18.68 -11.46
CA GLN A 40 -5.73 17.99 -10.29
C GLN A 40 -6.87 17.41 -9.44
N SER A 41 -6.64 16.23 -8.88
CA SER A 41 -7.57 15.68 -7.89
C SER A 41 -7.36 16.42 -6.58
N PHE A 42 -8.46 16.81 -5.93
CA PHE A 42 -8.39 17.42 -4.61
C PHE A 42 -8.29 16.33 -3.54
N ASP A 43 -7.52 16.63 -2.49
CA ASP A 43 -7.49 15.77 -1.31
C ASP A 43 -8.89 15.67 -0.70
N ILE A 44 -9.20 14.48 -0.24
CA ILE A 44 -10.46 14.21 0.43
C ILE A 44 -10.52 15.07 1.71
N PRO A 45 -11.63 15.79 1.95
CA PRO A 45 -11.84 16.57 3.17
C PRO A 45 -11.72 15.69 4.42
N LEU A 46 -11.12 16.22 5.50
CA LEU A 46 -10.83 15.46 6.72
C LEU A 46 -12.09 14.94 7.44
N ASP A 47 -13.24 15.58 7.24
CA ASP A 47 -14.55 15.18 7.75
C ASP A 47 -15.26 14.13 6.89
N HIS A 48 -14.66 13.73 5.76
CA HIS A 48 -15.25 12.73 4.88
C HIS A 48 -15.21 11.33 5.51
N LYS A 49 -16.31 10.58 5.34
CA LYS A 49 -16.52 9.24 5.96
C LYS A 49 -15.41 8.21 5.72
N VAL A 50 -14.65 8.33 4.63
CA VAL A 50 -13.57 7.38 4.32
C VAL A 50 -12.31 7.59 5.17
N LEU A 51 -12.22 8.75 5.82
CA LEU A 51 -11.15 9.15 6.75
C LEU A 51 -11.67 9.16 8.20
N ALA A 52 -12.86 8.63 8.45
CA ALA A 52 -13.54 8.73 9.74
C ALA A 52 -12.76 8.02 10.84
N ILE A 53 -12.74 8.63 12.02
CA ILE A 53 -12.16 8.03 13.22
C ILE A 53 -13.09 6.89 13.70
N PRO A 54 -12.55 5.70 14.04
CA PRO A 54 -13.34 4.61 14.58
C PRO A 54 -14.08 5.01 15.86
N ASN A 55 -15.31 4.52 16.01
CA ASN A 55 -16.11 4.80 17.20
C ASN A 55 -15.54 4.08 18.44
N GLY A 56 -15.67 4.74 19.59
CA GLY A 56 -15.25 4.20 20.89
C GLY A 56 -14.04 4.93 21.46
N TYR A 57 -14.00 5.03 22.79
CA TYR A 57 -12.92 5.71 23.48
C TYR A 57 -11.59 4.98 23.27
N ASN A 58 -10.57 5.69 22.78
CA ASN A 58 -9.25 5.14 22.49
C ASN A 58 -9.27 3.90 21.55
N ALA A 59 -10.28 3.81 20.67
CA ALA A 59 -10.39 2.71 19.71
C ALA A 59 -9.16 2.68 18.78
N PRO A 60 -8.55 1.50 18.54
CA PRO A 60 -7.47 1.37 17.57
C PRO A 60 -7.87 1.91 16.20
N GLN A 61 -7.00 2.68 15.58
CA GLN A 61 -7.18 3.23 14.24
C GLN A 61 -5.91 3.05 13.42
N GLN A 62 -6.00 3.33 12.11
CA GLN A 62 -4.87 3.26 11.19
C GLN A 62 -4.23 1.86 11.18
N VAL A 63 -5.06 0.82 11.29
CA VAL A 63 -4.57 -0.55 11.40
C VAL A 63 -3.97 -0.99 10.07
N HIS A 64 -2.75 -1.51 10.11
CA HIS A 64 -2.06 -2.01 8.92
C HIS A 64 -1.13 -3.16 9.28
N ILE A 65 -0.93 -4.07 8.33
CA ILE A 65 -0.08 -5.23 8.48
C ILE A 65 0.97 -5.30 7.38
N THR A 66 2.12 -5.89 7.69
CA THR A 66 3.15 -6.24 6.70
C THR A 66 3.82 -7.56 7.08
N GLN A 67 4.57 -8.17 6.16
CA GLN A 67 5.30 -9.40 6.44
C GLN A 67 6.34 -9.15 7.54
N GLY A 68 6.38 -10.02 8.55
CA GLY A 68 7.20 -9.84 9.75
C GLY A 68 8.52 -10.63 9.76
N ASP A 69 8.71 -11.54 8.80
CA ASP A 69 9.89 -12.39 8.67
C ASP A 69 10.31 -12.54 7.21
N TYR A 70 11.36 -13.33 6.97
CA TYR A 70 11.82 -13.62 5.61
C TYR A 70 10.91 -14.62 4.89
N ASP A 71 10.37 -15.60 5.63
CA ASP A 71 9.73 -16.78 5.05
C ASP A 71 8.20 -16.70 4.92
N GLY A 72 7.57 -15.62 5.38
CA GLY A 72 6.10 -15.45 5.35
C GLY A 72 5.36 -16.13 6.51
N LYS A 73 6.08 -16.52 7.58
CA LYS A 73 5.52 -17.14 8.79
C LYS A 73 5.33 -16.14 9.94
N ALA A 74 5.58 -14.85 9.70
CA ALA A 74 5.27 -13.80 10.65
C ALA A 74 4.59 -12.61 9.98
N VAL A 75 3.80 -11.89 10.77
CA VAL A 75 3.12 -10.65 10.37
C VAL A 75 3.37 -9.60 11.44
N MET A 76 3.82 -8.42 11.02
CA MET A 76 3.88 -7.24 11.87
C MET A 76 2.51 -6.55 11.81
N ILE A 77 1.85 -6.44 12.96
CA ILE A 77 0.56 -5.75 13.09
C ILE A 77 0.79 -4.42 13.78
N SER A 78 0.32 -3.36 13.14
CA SER A 78 0.52 -1.98 13.59
C SER A 78 -0.80 -1.22 13.69
N TRP A 79 -0.92 -0.34 14.68
CA TRP A 79 -2.09 0.52 14.86
C TRP A 79 -1.76 1.72 15.73
N VAL A 80 -2.68 2.69 15.77
CA VAL A 80 -2.57 3.89 16.61
C VAL A 80 -3.72 3.91 17.62
N THR A 81 -3.42 4.29 18.86
CA THR A 81 -4.40 4.73 19.85
C THR A 81 -4.22 6.23 20.13
N ALA A 82 -5.31 7.00 20.13
CA ALA A 82 -5.22 8.46 20.07
C ALA A 82 -5.09 9.13 21.45
N ASP A 83 -5.79 8.62 22.47
CA ASP A 83 -6.00 9.33 23.74
C ASP A 83 -4.99 8.91 24.82
N LYS A 84 -4.68 7.61 24.91
CA LYS A 84 -3.77 7.02 25.90
C LYS A 84 -3.04 5.80 25.33
N PRO A 85 -1.90 5.36 25.91
CA PRO A 85 -1.12 4.26 25.36
C PRO A 85 -1.94 2.99 25.12
N GLY A 86 -2.75 2.54 26.09
CA GLY A 86 -3.46 1.26 25.95
C GLY A 86 -2.51 0.05 25.88
N SER A 87 -3.02 -1.10 25.43
CA SER A 87 -2.25 -2.34 25.29
C SER A 87 -1.64 -2.49 23.90
N SER A 88 -0.35 -2.86 23.82
CA SER A 88 0.32 -3.36 22.60
C SER A 88 0.11 -4.86 22.35
N ARG A 89 -0.87 -5.49 22.98
CA ARG A 89 -1.12 -6.92 22.85
C ARG A 89 -2.03 -7.23 21.67
N VAL A 90 -1.65 -8.21 20.86
CA VAL A 90 -2.51 -8.84 19.86
C VAL A 90 -3.02 -10.17 20.42
N GLN A 91 -4.33 -10.42 20.32
CA GLN A 91 -4.91 -11.74 20.53
C GLN A 91 -5.29 -12.32 19.16
N TYR A 92 -4.93 -13.57 18.86
CA TYR A 92 -5.13 -14.15 17.54
C TYR A 92 -5.47 -15.64 17.58
N GLY A 93 -6.03 -16.15 16.48
CA GLY A 93 -6.40 -17.55 16.32
C GLY A 93 -6.92 -17.86 14.93
N THR A 94 -7.14 -19.13 14.62
CA THR A 94 -7.59 -19.59 13.28
C THR A 94 -9.10 -19.69 13.15
N SER A 95 -9.85 -19.37 14.21
CA SER A 95 -11.32 -19.38 14.23
C SER A 95 -11.85 -18.02 14.65
N GLU A 96 -12.91 -17.57 13.98
CA GLU A 96 -13.54 -16.29 14.28
C GLU A 96 -13.99 -16.24 15.75
N LYS A 97 -13.70 -15.12 16.45
CA LYS A 97 -13.99 -14.90 17.87
C LYS A 97 -13.33 -15.88 18.85
N LYS A 98 -12.38 -16.69 18.40
CA LYS A 98 -11.59 -17.59 19.25
C LYS A 98 -10.11 -17.25 19.15
N TYR A 99 -9.61 -16.59 20.18
CA TYR A 99 -8.24 -16.08 20.25
C TYR A 99 -7.38 -16.91 21.21
N ASP A 100 -6.94 -18.07 20.73
CA ASP A 100 -6.17 -19.05 21.51
C ASP A 100 -4.74 -18.57 21.82
N PHE A 101 -4.21 -17.63 21.02
CA PHE A 101 -2.84 -17.15 21.11
C PHE A 101 -2.77 -15.64 21.41
N LYS A 102 -1.61 -15.21 21.93
CA LYS A 102 -1.33 -13.82 22.28
C LYS A 102 0.11 -13.47 21.94
N ALA A 103 0.34 -12.26 21.45
CA ALA A 103 1.65 -11.68 21.23
C ALA A 103 1.71 -10.29 21.87
N ASP A 104 2.83 -9.97 22.52
CA ASP A 104 3.08 -8.68 23.17
C ASP A 104 3.98 -7.82 22.28
N GLY A 105 3.49 -6.64 21.91
CA GLY A 105 4.22 -5.67 21.10
C GLY A 105 4.83 -4.52 21.90
N THR A 106 5.35 -3.54 21.18
CA THR A 106 5.90 -2.30 21.71
C THR A 106 4.98 -1.11 21.39
N VAL A 107 5.23 0.03 22.04
CA VAL A 107 4.55 1.29 21.75
C VAL A 107 5.56 2.42 21.69
N ALA A 108 5.38 3.33 20.74
CA ALA A 108 6.18 4.53 20.58
C ALA A 108 5.28 5.71 20.18
N ASN A 109 5.82 6.92 20.24
CA ASN A 109 5.23 8.10 19.61
C ASN A 109 6.36 8.97 19.07
N TYR A 110 6.00 9.92 18.22
CA TYR A 110 6.94 10.90 17.71
C TYR A 110 6.34 12.30 17.80
N THR A 111 7.20 13.28 17.64
CA THR A 111 6.84 14.69 17.53
C THR A 111 7.50 15.24 16.28
N PHE A 112 6.74 15.95 15.48
CA PHE A 112 7.18 16.59 14.25
C PHE A 112 6.70 18.05 14.27
N TYR A 113 7.62 18.98 14.57
CA TYR A 113 7.29 20.37 14.91
C TYR A 113 6.22 20.45 16.02
N ASN A 114 5.06 21.02 15.69
CA ASN A 114 3.93 21.19 16.60
C ASN A 114 3.00 19.97 16.63
N TYR A 115 3.17 19.01 15.71
CA TYR A 115 2.42 17.77 15.71
C TYR A 115 3.01 16.78 16.71
N LYS A 116 2.14 16.16 17.49
CA LYS A 116 2.47 15.02 18.33
C LYS A 116 1.58 13.85 17.93
N SER A 117 2.20 12.72 17.61
CA SER A 117 1.45 11.54 17.21
C SER A 117 0.62 10.97 18.36
N GLY A 118 -0.37 10.16 18.01
CA GLY A 118 -0.92 9.18 18.93
C GLY A 118 0.14 8.15 19.37
N TYR A 119 -0.31 7.12 20.08
CA TYR A 119 0.54 6.02 20.51
C TYR A 119 0.53 4.94 19.42
N ILE A 120 1.68 4.73 18.80
CA ILE A 120 1.89 3.83 17.67
C ILE A 120 2.38 2.50 18.22
N HIS A 121 1.60 1.45 17.95
CA HIS A 121 1.87 0.10 18.39
C HIS A 121 2.42 -0.73 17.25
N HIS A 122 3.38 -1.61 17.58
CA HIS A 122 3.90 -2.62 16.67
C HIS A 122 3.97 -3.94 17.42
N CYS A 123 3.35 -4.99 16.87
CA CYS A 123 3.35 -6.32 17.45
C CYS A 123 3.69 -7.35 16.38
N LEU A 124 4.81 -8.05 16.59
CA LEU A 124 5.22 -9.16 15.73
C LEU A 124 4.45 -10.41 16.16
N VAL A 125 3.69 -10.99 15.24
CA VAL A 125 3.05 -12.29 15.41
C VAL A 125 3.80 -13.28 14.54
N ASP A 126 4.50 -14.23 15.14
CA ASP A 126 5.35 -15.21 14.46
C ASP A 126 4.85 -16.66 14.65
N GLY A 127 5.59 -17.62 14.09
CA GLY A 127 5.26 -19.04 14.18
C GLY A 127 3.95 -19.42 13.49
N LEU A 128 3.51 -18.64 12.51
CA LEU A 128 2.26 -18.86 11.78
C LEU A 128 2.39 -20.00 10.77
N GLU A 129 1.30 -20.71 10.52
CA GLU A 129 1.24 -21.72 9.45
C GLU A 129 0.99 -21.05 8.10
N TYR A 130 1.49 -21.64 7.02
CA TYR A 130 1.23 -21.20 5.65
C TYR A 130 -0.24 -21.39 5.26
N GLU A 131 -0.70 -20.64 4.25
CA GLU A 131 -2.05 -20.71 3.67
C GLU A 131 -3.20 -20.68 4.69
N THR A 132 -2.96 -20.08 5.85
CA THR A 132 -3.87 -20.16 6.99
C THR A 132 -4.47 -18.79 7.26
N LYS A 133 -5.80 -18.76 7.38
CA LYS A 133 -6.53 -17.56 7.78
C LYS A 133 -6.47 -17.40 9.29
N TYR A 134 -5.99 -16.25 9.73
CA TYR A 134 -5.93 -15.85 11.14
C TYR A 134 -6.87 -14.68 11.38
N TYR A 135 -7.59 -14.74 12.49
CA TYR A 135 -8.36 -13.63 13.04
C TYR A 135 -7.54 -13.01 14.16
N TYR A 136 -7.53 -11.69 14.24
CA TYR A 136 -6.81 -10.98 15.29
C TYR A 136 -7.66 -9.87 15.90
N LYS A 137 -7.40 -9.60 17.17
CA LYS A 137 -8.08 -8.62 18.00
C LYS A 137 -7.06 -7.73 18.69
N ILE A 138 -7.31 -6.43 18.62
CA ILE A 138 -6.50 -5.37 19.21
C ILE A 138 -7.37 -4.37 19.97
N GLY A 139 -6.75 -3.62 20.89
CA GLY A 139 -7.45 -2.69 21.77
C GLY A 139 -8.02 -3.36 23.02
N GLU A 140 -8.59 -2.55 23.90
CA GLU A 140 -9.02 -2.95 25.24
C GLU A 140 -10.49 -2.61 25.51
N GLY A 141 -11.07 -3.27 26.53
CA GLY A 141 -12.39 -2.94 27.03
C GLY A 141 -13.49 -3.11 25.99
N HIS A 142 -14.31 -2.08 25.81
CA HIS A 142 -15.41 -2.05 24.83
C HIS A 142 -15.03 -1.44 23.48
N SER A 143 -13.77 -1.03 23.31
CA SER A 143 -13.27 -0.39 22.09
C SER A 143 -12.27 -1.26 21.33
N TYR A 144 -12.28 -2.57 21.60
CA TYR A 144 -11.52 -3.52 20.81
C TYR A 144 -12.05 -3.57 19.37
N ARG A 145 -11.16 -3.93 18.44
CA ARG A 145 -11.50 -4.14 17.04
C ARG A 145 -10.95 -5.48 16.57
N GLU A 146 -11.68 -6.10 15.65
CA GLU A 146 -11.40 -7.43 15.13
C GLU A 146 -11.17 -7.36 13.62
N PHE A 147 -10.19 -8.13 13.16
CA PHE A 147 -9.73 -8.18 11.79
C PHE A 147 -9.30 -9.60 11.45
N TRP A 148 -8.85 -9.82 10.23
CA TRP A 148 -8.29 -11.09 9.79
C TRP A 148 -7.27 -10.89 8.70
N PHE A 149 -6.34 -11.82 8.53
CA PHE A 149 -5.43 -11.90 7.40
C PHE A 149 -5.23 -13.36 6.99
N GLN A 150 -4.60 -13.59 5.85
CA GLN A 150 -4.21 -14.93 5.41
C GLN A 150 -2.71 -14.96 5.12
N THR A 151 -2.00 -15.93 5.68
CA THR A 151 -0.58 -16.14 5.41
C THR A 151 -0.37 -16.66 3.97
N PRO A 152 0.78 -16.35 3.36
CA PRO A 152 1.07 -16.77 1.99
C PRO A 152 1.19 -18.29 1.87
N PRO A 153 1.20 -18.83 0.63
CA PRO A 153 1.62 -20.20 0.38
C PRO A 153 3.05 -20.42 0.81
N LYS A 154 3.39 -21.68 1.06
CA LYS A 154 4.77 -22.08 1.31
C LYS A 154 5.64 -21.69 0.10
N ILE A 155 6.85 -21.21 0.39
CA ILE A 155 7.83 -20.87 -0.65
C ILE A 155 8.12 -22.11 -1.50
N ASP A 156 7.74 -22.02 -2.77
CA ASP A 156 7.89 -23.07 -3.77
C ASP A 156 7.94 -22.42 -5.18
N PRO A 157 8.72 -22.95 -6.14
CA PRO A 157 8.78 -22.41 -7.50
C PRO A 157 7.43 -22.35 -8.22
N ASP A 158 6.50 -23.24 -7.87
CA ASP A 158 5.18 -23.35 -8.51
C ASP A 158 4.04 -22.71 -7.70
N SER A 159 4.35 -22.11 -6.53
CA SER A 159 3.34 -21.46 -5.69
C SER A 159 2.77 -20.21 -6.37
N PRO A 160 1.45 -20.18 -6.69
CA PRO A 160 0.84 -19.00 -7.30
C PRO A 160 0.66 -17.89 -6.26
N PHE A 161 0.94 -16.65 -6.66
CA PHE A 161 0.71 -15.50 -5.81
C PHE A 161 0.42 -14.25 -6.64
N THR A 162 -0.54 -13.43 -6.20
CA THR A 162 -0.95 -12.21 -6.92
C THR A 162 -0.58 -10.97 -6.12
N PHE A 163 0.41 -10.22 -6.62
CA PHE A 163 0.78 -8.91 -6.08
C PHE A 163 -0.04 -7.79 -6.73
N GLY A 164 -0.65 -6.94 -5.91
CA GLY A 164 -1.04 -5.60 -6.33
C GLY A 164 0.17 -4.68 -6.33
N ILE A 165 0.24 -3.75 -7.29
CA ILE A 165 1.32 -2.76 -7.35
C ILE A 165 0.69 -1.38 -7.34
N ILE A 166 1.02 -0.59 -6.32
CA ILE A 166 0.52 0.77 -6.12
C ILE A 166 1.72 1.65 -5.78
N GLY A 167 1.78 2.85 -6.32
CA GLY A 167 2.70 3.90 -5.91
C GLY A 167 1.96 5.24 -5.94
N ASP A 168 2.54 6.25 -5.30
CA ASP A 168 2.07 7.65 -5.43
C ASP A 168 0.58 7.78 -5.07
N LEU A 169 0.15 7.11 -4.00
CA LEU A 169 -1.28 6.94 -3.73
C LEU A 169 -1.91 8.25 -3.29
N GLY A 170 -1.38 8.89 -2.25
CA GLY A 170 -2.01 10.05 -1.60
C GLY A 170 -3.43 9.75 -1.08
N GLN A 171 -4.24 10.80 -0.93
CA GLN A 171 -5.56 10.71 -0.27
C GLN A 171 -6.64 11.53 -0.99
N THR A 172 -6.63 11.47 -2.32
CA THR A 172 -7.61 12.13 -3.21
C THR A 172 -8.78 11.20 -3.57
N TYR A 173 -9.79 11.72 -4.26
CA TYR A 173 -10.85 10.87 -4.83
C TYR A 173 -10.32 9.87 -5.88
N ASN A 174 -9.27 10.24 -6.62
CA ASN A 174 -8.60 9.30 -7.53
C ASN A 174 -7.84 8.21 -6.76
N SER A 175 -7.28 8.55 -5.60
CA SER A 175 -6.63 7.61 -4.69
C SER A 175 -7.64 6.59 -4.18
N LEU A 176 -8.82 7.05 -3.74
CA LEU A 176 -9.93 6.19 -3.34
C LEU A 176 -10.37 5.27 -4.48
N SER A 177 -10.60 5.79 -5.67
CA SER A 177 -10.96 4.98 -6.83
C SER A 177 -9.89 3.94 -7.19
N THR A 178 -8.61 4.29 -7.06
CA THR A 178 -7.49 3.36 -7.30
C THR A 178 -7.50 2.23 -6.27
N LEU A 179 -7.68 2.56 -4.99
CA LEU A 179 -7.77 1.58 -3.91
C LEU A 179 -8.99 0.67 -4.06
N GLU A 180 -10.14 1.21 -4.43
CA GLU A 180 -11.37 0.43 -4.64
C GLU A 180 -11.25 -0.54 -5.83
N HIS A 181 -10.63 -0.13 -6.93
CA HIS A 181 -10.33 -1.05 -8.04
C HIS A 181 -9.35 -2.15 -7.61
N TYR A 182 -8.32 -1.81 -6.84
CA TYR A 182 -7.38 -2.80 -6.31
C TYR A 182 -8.09 -3.83 -5.41
N MET A 183 -8.97 -3.39 -4.52
CA MET A 183 -9.71 -4.28 -3.63
C MET A 183 -10.64 -5.26 -4.39
N GLN A 184 -10.99 -4.97 -5.64
CA GLN A 184 -11.77 -5.85 -6.52
C GLN A 184 -10.90 -6.75 -7.42
N SER A 185 -9.58 -6.56 -7.42
CA SER A 185 -8.65 -7.27 -8.31
C SER A 185 -8.32 -8.71 -7.89
N GLY A 186 -8.55 -9.06 -6.61
CA GLY A 186 -8.10 -10.34 -6.05
C GLY A 186 -6.62 -10.38 -5.66
N GLY A 187 -5.92 -9.24 -5.65
CA GLY A 187 -4.57 -9.16 -5.10
C GLY A 187 -4.49 -9.60 -3.63
N GLN A 188 -3.40 -10.25 -3.27
CA GLN A 188 -3.19 -10.85 -1.94
C GLN A 188 -2.21 -10.07 -1.07
N THR A 189 -1.38 -9.21 -1.68
CA THR A 189 -0.40 -8.34 -1.02
C THR A 189 -0.14 -7.16 -1.93
N VAL A 190 0.09 -5.97 -1.36
CA VAL A 190 0.49 -4.79 -2.11
C VAL A 190 2.00 -4.63 -2.06
N LEU A 191 2.64 -4.48 -3.21
CA LEU A 191 3.96 -3.86 -3.31
C LEU A 191 3.73 -2.36 -3.45
N PHE A 192 4.05 -1.59 -2.40
CA PHE A 192 3.83 -0.16 -2.35
C PHE A 192 5.13 0.59 -2.68
N LEU A 193 5.13 1.36 -3.76
CA LEU A 193 6.35 1.89 -4.39
C LEU A 193 6.76 3.30 -3.92
N GLY A 194 6.38 3.68 -2.70
CA GLY A 194 6.69 5.00 -2.12
C GLY A 194 5.65 6.07 -2.43
N ASP A 195 5.87 7.24 -1.83
CA ASP A 195 4.98 8.41 -1.87
C ASP A 195 3.57 8.06 -1.35
N LEU A 196 3.51 7.84 -0.04
CA LEU A 196 2.35 7.32 0.67
C LEU A 196 1.25 8.38 0.78
N SER A 197 1.45 9.35 1.68
CA SER A 197 0.38 10.24 2.13
C SER A 197 0.37 11.60 1.44
N TYR A 198 1.52 12.02 0.90
CA TYR A 198 1.81 13.41 0.48
C TYR A 198 1.53 14.45 1.58
N ALA A 199 1.72 14.05 2.85
CA ALA A 199 1.56 14.92 4.01
C ALA A 199 2.50 16.13 3.98
N ASP A 200 3.68 16.00 3.36
CA ASP A 200 4.69 17.03 3.21
C ASP A 200 4.25 18.24 2.36
N ARG A 201 3.09 18.16 1.69
CA ARG A 201 2.44 19.28 0.99
C ARG A 201 1.73 20.25 1.95
N TYR A 202 1.63 19.90 3.22
CA TYR A 202 0.97 20.67 4.28
C TYR A 202 1.99 21.30 5.22
N GLN A 203 1.53 22.15 6.14
CA GLN A 203 2.39 22.89 7.07
C GLN A 203 2.02 22.59 8.52
N TYR A 204 3.01 22.70 9.41
CA TYR A 204 2.85 22.57 10.86
C TYR A 204 2.14 21.27 11.28
N ASN A 205 1.03 21.39 12.00
CA ASN A 205 0.28 20.26 12.55
C ASN A 205 -0.42 19.43 11.45
N ASP A 206 -0.70 20.04 10.30
CA ASP A 206 -1.46 19.39 9.24
C ASP A 206 -0.66 18.27 8.55
N VAL A 207 0.68 18.30 8.63
CA VAL A 207 1.55 17.22 8.13
C VAL A 207 1.19 15.90 8.84
N GLY A 208 1.23 15.88 10.18
CA GLY A 208 0.90 14.67 10.93
C GLY A 208 -0.58 14.29 10.83
N ILE A 209 -1.50 15.27 10.78
CA ILE A 209 -2.93 14.99 10.57
C ILE A 209 -3.17 14.27 9.23
N ARG A 210 -2.40 14.62 8.19
CA ARG A 210 -2.51 13.99 6.87
C ARG A 210 -1.93 12.58 6.83
N TRP A 211 -0.94 12.26 7.66
CA TRP A 211 -0.56 10.87 7.92
C TRP A 211 -1.66 10.09 8.63
N ASP A 212 -2.24 10.67 9.68
CA ASP A 212 -3.31 10.04 10.45
C ASP A 212 -4.53 9.72 9.58
N SER A 213 -4.94 10.66 8.72
CA SER A 213 -6.06 10.44 7.79
C SER A 213 -5.73 9.41 6.72
N TRP A 214 -4.50 9.40 6.19
CA TRP A 214 -4.07 8.40 5.22
C TRP A 214 -4.03 6.99 5.81
N GLY A 215 -3.56 6.84 7.06
CA GLY A 215 -3.62 5.56 7.78
C GLY A 215 -5.04 5.04 7.92
N ARG A 216 -6.00 5.91 8.28
CA ARG A 216 -7.43 5.54 8.34
C ARG A 216 -8.03 5.23 6.96
N PHE A 217 -7.56 5.91 5.92
CA PHE A 217 -7.98 5.69 4.54
C PHE A 217 -7.65 4.27 4.06
N ILE A 218 -6.38 3.85 4.20
CA ILE A 218 -5.89 2.56 3.68
C ILE A 218 -6.25 1.36 4.57
N GLU A 219 -6.63 1.56 5.82
CA GLU A 219 -6.97 0.51 6.80
C GLU A 219 -7.95 -0.53 6.23
N ARG A 220 -8.90 -0.09 5.40
CA ARG A 220 -9.88 -0.96 4.69
C ARG A 220 -9.26 -2.06 3.83
N SER A 221 -7.97 -1.93 3.49
CA SER A 221 -7.17 -2.89 2.76
C SER A 221 -6.02 -3.39 3.63
N ALA A 222 -5.19 -2.47 4.15
CA ALA A 222 -3.94 -2.82 4.81
C ALA A 222 -4.12 -3.54 6.16
N ALA A 223 -5.31 -3.51 6.78
CA ALA A 223 -5.58 -4.33 7.96
C ALA A 223 -5.86 -5.81 7.63
N TYR A 224 -6.07 -6.14 6.35
CA TYR A 224 -6.50 -7.48 5.92
C TYR A 224 -5.49 -8.21 5.04
N GLN A 225 -4.55 -7.47 4.46
CA GLN A 225 -3.49 -8.02 3.63
C GLN A 225 -2.19 -7.23 3.80
N PRO A 226 -1.03 -7.89 3.71
CA PRO A 226 0.26 -7.21 3.80
C PRO A 226 0.42 -6.14 2.73
N TRP A 227 0.90 -4.97 3.14
CA TRP A 227 1.49 -3.99 2.24
C TRP A 227 3.00 -3.96 2.51
N ILE A 228 3.80 -4.14 1.46
CA ILE A 228 5.27 -4.10 1.51
C ILE A 228 5.69 -2.68 1.14
N TRP A 229 6.37 -2.02 2.08
CA TRP A 229 6.62 -0.59 2.02
C TRP A 229 7.95 -0.26 1.33
N SER A 230 7.90 0.72 0.44
CA SER A 230 9.07 1.45 -0.05
C SER A 230 8.96 2.91 0.39
N ALA A 231 10.08 3.58 0.62
CA ALA A 231 10.10 5.02 0.89
C ALA A 231 10.32 5.79 -0.42
N GLY A 232 9.42 6.74 -0.71
CA GLY A 232 9.56 7.69 -1.79
C GLY A 232 10.24 8.98 -1.33
N ASN A 233 10.28 9.99 -2.20
CA ASN A 233 10.86 11.29 -1.82
C ASN A 233 9.93 12.09 -0.90
N HIS A 234 8.61 11.85 -0.96
CA HIS A 234 7.64 12.52 -0.09
C HIS A 234 7.71 12.02 1.37
N GLU A 235 8.42 10.93 1.64
CA GLU A 235 8.69 10.42 3.00
C GLU A 235 10.00 10.97 3.62
N ILE A 236 10.79 11.76 2.89
CA ILE A 236 12.03 12.35 3.42
C ILE A 236 11.73 13.42 4.48
N GLU A 237 10.68 14.21 4.25
CA GLU A 237 10.17 15.24 5.17
C GLU A 237 11.22 16.21 5.73
N TYR A 238 12.18 16.60 4.89
CA TYR A 238 13.16 17.61 5.24
C TYR A 238 12.59 19.02 5.07
N MET A 239 12.21 19.67 6.18
CA MET A 239 11.52 20.98 6.20
C MET A 239 12.25 22.04 7.04
N PRO A 240 13.46 22.48 6.69
CA PRO A 240 14.31 23.33 7.54
C PRO A 240 13.69 24.71 7.89
N ASP A 241 12.72 25.18 7.11
CA ASP A 241 12.13 26.52 7.22
C ASP A 241 10.72 26.54 7.87
N VAL A 242 10.25 25.41 8.40
CA VAL A 242 8.98 25.29 9.15
C VAL A 242 9.21 25.45 10.65
#